data_AF-A0A7S3JXG7-F1
#
_entry.id   AF-A0A7S3JXG7-F1
#
_cell.length_a   1.000
_cell.length_b   1.000
_cell.length_c   1.000
_cell.angle_alpha   90.00
_cell.angle_beta   90.00
_cell.angle_gamma   90.00
#
_symmetry.space_group_name_H-M   'P 1'
#
loop_
_entity.id
_entity.type
_entity.pdbx_description
1 polymer ?
#
loop_
_entity_poly.entity_id
_entity_poly.type
_entity_poly.pdbx_seq_one_letter_code
_entity_poly.pdbx_strand_id
1 'polypeptide(L)'
;KKPRIFRAFTWFYFYNTVPLGSTLIPPANKGGLVMNSLVVLYFVGLTSAWSPIGWRIRSSVSCSAVVSRRISLIAGPVILCSALEPTIAAEVPTAEELTKLTRGYERLQELLNNWDSITLGACRGSASKTSAQVIATNGGACDKAPLKIQEYIGYKSINDPLFKAEKLMQRALPLVDPNAVDEYLEYVNLWAEKAQMSSLNAYTSSWGEANPNGGQTVVAAFLDDAKYDVEESASILAKILKYLDLPTTTTSASSST
;
A
#
# COMPACT_ATOMS: atom_id res chain seq x y z
N LYS A 1 32.64 13.58 -2.32
CA LYS A 1 31.77 12.73 -3.17
C LYS A 1 31.65 11.36 -2.51
N LYS A 2 30.54 11.05 -1.83
CA LYS A 2 30.25 9.72 -1.25
C LYS A 2 29.44 8.91 -2.27
N PRO A 3 29.71 7.61 -2.48
CA PRO A 3 28.96 6.81 -3.43
C PRO A 3 27.59 6.43 -2.83
N ARG A 4 26.52 6.61 -3.62
CA ARG A 4 25.19 6.06 -3.32
C ARG A 4 25.21 4.57 -3.69
N ILE A 5 25.01 3.72 -2.69
CA ILE A 5 24.80 2.29 -2.88
C ILE A 5 23.38 2.11 -3.40
N PHE A 6 23.24 1.77 -4.68
CA PHE A 6 22.01 1.23 -5.24
C PHE A 6 21.86 -0.20 -4.72
N ARG A 7 20.88 -0.46 -3.86
CA ARG A 7 20.40 -1.82 -3.61
C ARG A 7 19.35 -2.14 -4.65
N ALA A 8 19.73 -2.94 -5.64
CA ALA A 8 18.78 -3.62 -6.51
C ALA A 8 17.98 -4.61 -5.66
N PHE A 9 16.66 -4.41 -5.55
CA PHE A 9 15.75 -5.36 -4.93
C PHE A 9 15.28 -6.35 -6.00
N THR A 10 15.95 -7.50 -6.07
CA THR A 10 15.37 -8.70 -6.67
C THR A 10 14.33 -9.27 -5.71
N TRP A 11 13.07 -9.25 -6.12
CA TRP A 11 11.99 -9.99 -5.47
C TRP A 11 12.26 -11.50 -5.61
N PHE A 12 12.71 -12.15 -4.54
CA PHE A 12 12.68 -13.60 -4.41
C PHE A 12 11.45 -14.01 -3.60
N TYR A 13 10.46 -14.58 -4.28
CA TYR A 13 9.45 -15.42 -3.64
C TYR A 13 10.17 -16.66 -3.09
N PHE A 14 10.40 -16.71 -1.77
CA PHE A 14 10.81 -17.95 -1.10
C PHE A 14 9.56 -18.81 -0.86
N TYR A 15 9.30 -19.75 -1.78
CA TYR A 15 8.58 -20.97 -1.43
C TYR A 15 9.55 -21.86 -0.65
N ASN A 16 9.37 -21.95 0.67
CA ASN A 16 10.07 -22.94 1.49
C ASN A 16 9.54 -24.34 1.16
N THR A 17 10.25 -25.08 0.33
CA THR A 17 10.15 -26.53 0.25
C THR A 17 11.03 -27.14 1.34
N VAL A 18 10.41 -27.83 2.28
CA VAL A 18 11.09 -28.60 3.34
C VAL A 18 11.70 -29.86 2.71
N PRO A 19 13.01 -30.11 2.81
CA PRO A 19 13.57 -31.40 2.44
C PRO A 19 13.40 -32.40 3.60
N LEU A 20 12.62 -33.45 3.35
CA LEU A 20 12.66 -34.70 4.10
C LEU A 20 13.99 -35.40 3.82
N GLY A 21 14.76 -35.74 4.86
CA GLY A 21 15.74 -36.81 4.75
C GLY A 21 16.91 -36.80 5.74
N SER A 22 16.98 -37.91 6.49
CA SER A 22 18.20 -38.57 7.01
C SER A 22 18.58 -38.32 8.47
N THR A 23 17.99 -39.18 9.30
CA THR A 23 18.48 -39.78 10.55
C THR A 23 19.98 -40.14 10.55
N LEU A 24 20.71 -39.75 11.61
CA LEU A 24 21.84 -40.51 12.18
C LEU A 24 21.98 -40.25 13.71
N ILE A 25 21.79 -41.34 14.49
CA ILE A 25 22.47 -41.74 15.75
C ILE A 25 22.29 -40.87 17.03
N PRO A 26 21.59 -41.39 18.07
CA PRO A 26 21.83 -41.01 19.47
C PRO A 26 22.81 -42.00 20.17
N PRO A 27 23.67 -41.55 21.10
CA PRO A 27 24.43 -42.45 21.95
C PRO A 27 23.59 -43.00 23.11
N ALA A 28 23.95 -44.24 23.45
CA ALA A 28 23.37 -45.13 24.43
C ALA A 28 23.05 -44.51 25.80
N ASN A 29 21.86 -44.82 26.33
CA ASN A 29 21.65 -44.91 27.77
C ASN A 29 20.96 -46.23 28.11
N LYS A 30 21.47 -46.90 29.15
CA LYS A 30 21.12 -48.25 29.56
C LYS A 30 19.89 -48.23 30.47
N GLY A 31 18.93 -49.12 30.24
CA GLY A 31 18.05 -49.65 31.30
C GLY A 31 16.58 -49.85 30.93
N GLY A 32 16.14 -51.12 30.94
CA GLY A 32 14.73 -51.56 31.12
C GLY A 32 13.93 -51.76 29.83
N LEU A 33 13.73 -52.99 29.33
CA LEU A 33 12.50 -53.80 29.48
C LEU A 33 11.21 -52.96 29.23
N VAL A 34 10.34 -53.19 28.24
CA VAL A 34 9.62 -54.43 27.88
C VAL A 34 9.12 -54.37 26.42
N MET A 35 9.09 -55.52 25.74
CA MET A 35 8.48 -55.77 24.42
C MET A 35 6.96 -55.49 24.38
N ASN A 36 6.46 -54.95 23.27
CA ASN A 36 5.47 -55.67 22.45
C ASN A 36 5.32 -55.07 21.04
N SER A 37 5.47 -55.96 20.07
CA SER A 37 5.31 -55.76 18.63
C SER A 37 3.84 -55.61 18.24
N LEU A 38 3.56 -54.74 17.26
CA LEU A 38 2.65 -55.07 16.15
C LEU A 38 2.97 -54.17 14.95
N VAL A 39 3.58 -54.83 13.96
CA VAL A 39 3.71 -54.40 12.57
C VAL A 39 2.34 -54.52 11.89
N VAL A 40 2.01 -53.63 10.94
CA VAL A 40 1.37 -53.96 9.63
C VAL A 40 1.14 -52.69 8.78
N LEU A 41 1.92 -52.66 7.69
CA LEU A 41 1.63 -52.33 6.27
C LEU A 41 0.98 -51.00 5.81
N TYR A 42 1.81 -50.26 5.07
CA TYR A 42 1.60 -49.60 3.76
C TYR A 42 0.18 -49.38 3.20
N PHE A 43 -0.09 -48.14 2.78
CA PHE A 43 -0.77 -47.85 1.52
C PHE A 43 -0.10 -46.67 0.81
N VAL A 44 0.34 -46.92 -0.44
CA VAL A 44 0.78 -45.93 -1.43
C VAL A 44 -0.38 -45.68 -2.38
N GLY A 45 -0.62 -44.41 -2.74
CA GLY A 45 -1.55 -44.00 -3.81
C GLY A 45 -2.25 -42.68 -3.45
N LEU A 46 -2.55 -41.76 -4.36
CA LEU A 46 -2.31 -41.64 -5.79
C LEU A 46 -2.73 -40.18 -6.16
N THR A 47 -2.04 -39.59 -7.13
CA THR A 47 -2.53 -38.60 -8.11
C THR A 47 -3.12 -37.25 -7.65
N SER A 48 -2.28 -36.22 -7.78
CA SER A 48 -2.46 -35.03 -8.63
C SER A 48 -3.83 -34.78 -9.29
N ALA A 49 -4.45 -33.63 -8.99
CA ALA A 49 -5.06 -32.70 -9.97
C ALA A 49 -5.68 -31.49 -9.25
N TRP A 50 -4.97 -30.36 -9.20
CA TRP A 50 -5.58 -29.05 -8.94
C TRP A 50 -5.27 -28.15 -10.14
N SER A 51 -6.32 -27.88 -10.91
CA SER A 51 -6.31 -26.98 -12.07
C SER A 51 -5.95 -25.55 -11.67
N PRO A 52 -5.17 -24.81 -12.48
CA PRO A 52 -5.05 -23.38 -12.33
C PRO A 52 -6.27 -22.71 -12.94
N ILE A 53 -6.97 -21.89 -12.15
CA ILE A 53 -7.97 -20.93 -12.61
C ILE A 53 -7.21 -19.85 -13.39
N GLY A 54 -7.17 -20.01 -14.71
CA GLY A 54 -6.63 -19.02 -15.63
C GLY A 54 -7.50 -17.76 -15.63
N TRP A 55 -6.93 -16.65 -15.17
CA TRP A 55 -7.45 -15.32 -15.44
C TRP A 55 -7.34 -15.06 -16.95
N ARG A 56 -8.48 -15.10 -17.63
CA ARG A 56 -8.59 -14.75 -19.05
C ARG A 56 -8.46 -13.24 -19.19
N ILE A 57 -7.28 -12.80 -19.60
CA ILE A 57 -7.02 -11.47 -20.16
C ILE A 57 -7.87 -11.35 -21.44
N ARG A 58 -8.83 -10.42 -21.46
CA ARG A 58 -9.50 -9.98 -22.70
C ARG A 58 -8.80 -8.71 -23.17
N SER A 59 -7.82 -8.89 -24.02
CA SER A 59 -7.21 -7.83 -24.82
C SER A 59 -8.09 -7.45 -26.02
N SER A 60 -7.94 -6.19 -26.41
CA SER A 60 -8.14 -5.62 -27.76
C SER A 60 -9.55 -5.66 -28.37
N VAL A 61 -10.24 -4.52 -28.32
CA VAL A 61 -11.19 -4.13 -29.36
C VAL A 61 -10.43 -3.29 -30.38
N SER A 62 -10.01 -3.94 -31.47
CA SER A 62 -9.62 -3.25 -32.70
C SER A 62 -10.88 -2.90 -33.48
N CYS A 63 -11.18 -1.61 -33.62
CA CYS A 63 -12.15 -1.13 -34.61
C CYS A 63 -11.48 -1.12 -35.99
N SER A 64 -11.60 -2.23 -36.72
CA SER A 64 -11.35 -2.22 -38.17
C SER A 64 -12.54 -1.56 -38.86
N ALA A 65 -12.28 -0.45 -39.54
CA ALA A 65 -13.21 0.18 -40.46
C ALA A 65 -13.49 -0.76 -41.65
N VAL A 66 -14.71 -1.28 -41.73
CA VAL A 66 -15.21 -1.95 -42.94
C VAL A 66 -15.87 -0.90 -43.81
N VAL A 67 -15.12 -0.48 -44.84
CA VAL A 67 -15.66 0.21 -46.01
C VAL A 67 -16.53 -0.80 -46.77
N SER A 68 -17.86 -0.64 -46.70
CA SER A 68 -18.80 -1.35 -47.56
C SER A 68 -19.45 -0.36 -48.52
N ARG A 69 -18.93 -0.33 -49.75
CA ARG A 69 -19.60 0.27 -50.91
C ARG A 69 -20.82 -0.58 -51.26
N ARG A 70 -22.05 -0.07 -51.06
CA ARG A 70 -23.14 -0.23 -52.03
C ARG A 70 -24.08 0.97 -52.01
N ILE A 71 -24.36 1.43 -53.22
CA ILE A 71 -25.22 2.54 -53.61
C ILE A 71 -26.68 2.19 -53.28
N SER A 72 -27.39 3.10 -52.59
CA SER A 72 -28.84 3.25 -52.69
C SER A 72 -29.25 4.67 -52.31
N LEU A 73 -29.78 5.38 -53.30
CA LEU A 73 -30.50 6.65 -53.20
C LEU A 73 -31.85 6.42 -52.53
N ILE A 74 -32.01 6.79 -51.26
CA ILE A 74 -33.33 7.02 -50.63
C ILE A 74 -33.21 8.19 -49.65
N ALA A 75 -34.21 9.07 -49.72
CA ALA A 75 -34.42 10.31 -48.99
C ALA A 75 -34.04 10.24 -47.49
N GLY A 76 -33.32 11.26 -47.02
CA GLY A 76 -32.67 11.27 -45.73
C GLY A 76 -33.55 11.67 -44.54
N PRO A 77 -33.12 11.31 -43.33
CA PRO A 77 -33.33 12.10 -42.13
C PRO A 77 -32.08 12.95 -41.83
N VAL A 78 -32.29 14.25 -41.61
CA VAL A 78 -31.29 15.13 -40.98
C VAL A 78 -31.10 14.64 -39.55
N ILE A 79 -30.04 13.87 -39.32
CA ILE A 79 -29.62 13.52 -37.96
C ILE A 79 -28.96 14.78 -37.38
N LEU A 80 -29.70 15.46 -36.50
CA LEU A 80 -29.20 16.52 -35.63
C LEU A 80 -27.94 16.00 -34.93
N CYS A 81 -26.79 16.57 -35.28
CA CYS A 81 -25.56 16.42 -34.53
C CYS A 81 -25.81 17.05 -33.16
N SER A 82 -26.07 16.23 -32.14
CA SER A 82 -26.10 16.72 -30.76
C SER A 82 -24.71 17.24 -30.46
N ALA A 83 -24.61 18.54 -30.16
CA ALA A 83 -23.37 19.17 -29.77
C ALA A 83 -22.76 18.36 -28.62
N LEU A 84 -21.53 17.90 -28.84
CA LEU A 84 -20.68 17.38 -27.77
C LEU A 84 -20.61 18.47 -26.71
N GLU A 85 -21.24 18.24 -25.55
CA GLU A 85 -21.08 19.13 -24.42
C GLU A 85 -19.59 19.23 -24.07
N PRO A 86 -19.10 20.43 -23.75
CA PRO A 86 -17.70 20.61 -23.40
C PRO A 86 -17.38 19.70 -22.22
N THR A 87 -16.41 18.80 -22.43
CA THR A 87 -15.71 18.10 -21.36
C THR A 87 -15.41 19.11 -20.26
N ILE A 88 -15.98 18.92 -19.07
CA ILE A 88 -15.63 19.72 -17.89
C ILE A 88 -14.12 19.50 -17.67
N ALA A 89 -13.33 20.45 -18.18
CA ALA A 89 -11.92 20.54 -17.85
C ALA A 89 -11.89 20.70 -16.32
N ALA A 90 -11.23 19.75 -15.64
CA ALA A 90 -11.14 19.79 -14.20
C ALA A 90 -10.54 21.14 -13.79
N GLU A 91 -11.27 21.88 -12.95
CA GLU A 91 -10.87 23.22 -12.54
C GLU A 91 -9.49 23.17 -11.87
N VAL A 92 -8.59 24.06 -12.31
CA VAL A 92 -7.27 24.24 -11.73
C VAL A 92 -7.44 24.51 -10.23
N PRO A 93 -6.72 23.79 -9.34
CA PRO A 93 -6.93 23.90 -7.92
C PRO A 93 -6.51 25.29 -7.43
N THR A 94 -7.26 25.79 -6.46
CA THR A 94 -6.96 27.06 -5.80
C THR A 94 -5.70 26.93 -4.93
N ALA A 95 -5.03 28.05 -4.66
CA ALA A 95 -3.87 28.06 -3.76
C ALA A 95 -4.21 27.50 -2.36
N GLU A 96 -5.41 27.77 -1.84
CA GLU A 96 -5.89 27.23 -0.58
C GLU A 96 -6.01 25.70 -0.60
N GLU A 97 -6.51 25.12 -1.69
CA GLU A 97 -6.55 23.66 -1.85
C GLU A 97 -5.14 23.05 -1.86
N LEU A 98 -4.18 23.71 -2.52
CA LEU A 98 -2.78 23.24 -2.58
C LEU A 98 -2.08 23.26 -1.21
N THR A 99 -2.45 24.17 -0.30
CA THR A 99 -1.90 24.16 1.09
C THR A 99 -2.18 22.86 1.84
N LYS A 100 -3.21 22.09 1.43
CA LYS A 100 -3.49 20.78 2.00
C LYS A 100 -2.34 19.79 1.77
N LEU A 101 -1.64 19.87 0.63
CA LEU A 101 -0.50 19.01 0.34
C LEU A 101 0.68 19.30 1.27
N THR A 102 1.00 20.58 1.50
CA THR A 102 2.03 21.00 2.46
C THR A 102 1.67 20.55 3.88
N ARG A 103 0.44 20.81 4.33
CA ARG A 103 -0.02 20.37 5.67
C ARG A 103 0.01 18.85 5.81
N GLY A 104 -0.34 18.13 4.75
CA GLY A 104 -0.25 16.68 4.69
C GLY A 104 1.19 16.20 4.86
N TYR A 105 2.14 16.82 4.16
CA TYR A 105 3.56 16.51 4.29
C TYR A 105 4.09 16.74 5.71
N GLU A 106 3.78 17.89 6.33
CA GLU A 106 4.15 18.19 7.72
C GLU A 106 3.64 17.12 8.69
N ARG A 107 2.39 16.66 8.49
CA ARG A 107 1.82 15.57 9.29
C ARG A 107 2.54 14.24 9.09
N LEU A 108 2.91 13.89 7.86
CA LEU A 108 3.71 12.69 7.62
C LEU A 108 5.08 12.78 8.31
N GLN A 109 5.71 13.96 8.33
CA GLN A 109 6.94 14.18 9.08
C GLN A 109 6.72 14.05 10.59
N GLU A 110 5.62 14.58 11.12
CA GLU A 110 5.24 14.40 12.53
C GLU A 110 5.06 12.93 12.90
N LEU A 111 4.38 12.15 12.05
CA LEU A 111 4.21 10.71 12.21
C LEU A 111 5.58 10.01 12.25
N LEU A 112 6.46 10.29 11.30
CA LEU A 112 7.77 9.64 11.20
C LEU A 112 8.71 10.00 12.36
N ASN A 113 8.71 11.26 12.79
CA ASN A 113 9.54 11.74 13.90
C ASN A 113 9.07 11.19 15.26
N ASN A 114 7.77 10.90 15.39
CA ASN A 114 7.15 10.44 16.62
C ASN A 114 6.59 9.02 16.48
N TRP A 115 7.15 8.22 15.56
CA TRP A 115 6.61 6.94 15.12
C TRP A 115 6.19 6.03 16.27
N ASP A 116 7.12 5.78 17.19
CA ASP A 116 6.89 4.90 18.33
C ASP A 116 5.80 5.44 19.26
N SER A 117 5.79 6.75 19.53
CA SER A 117 4.77 7.35 20.42
C SER A 117 3.36 7.35 19.83
N ILE A 118 3.24 7.39 18.50
CA ILE A 118 1.95 7.43 17.80
C ILE A 118 1.44 6.02 17.51
N THR A 119 2.34 5.11 17.12
CA THR A 119 1.99 3.76 16.67
C THR A 119 2.13 2.69 17.75
N LEU A 120 2.84 2.95 18.84
CA LEU A 120 2.75 2.17 20.07
C LEU A 120 1.65 2.84 20.92
N GLY A 121 0.50 2.19 21.03
CA GLY A 121 -0.66 2.80 21.69
C GLY A 121 -0.42 3.07 23.17
N ALA A 122 -1.33 3.84 23.76
CA ALA A 122 -1.25 4.17 25.18
C ALA A 122 -1.30 2.91 26.04
N CYS A 123 -0.32 2.79 26.93
CA CYS A 123 -0.37 1.76 27.94
C CYS A 123 -1.64 1.95 28.80
N ARG A 124 -2.40 0.89 29.08
CA ARG A 124 -3.72 0.86 29.78
C ARG A 124 -3.99 2.12 30.60
N GLY A 125 -4.88 3.00 30.10
CA GLY A 125 -5.31 4.23 30.79
C GLY A 125 -5.78 5.37 29.88
N SER A 126 -5.41 5.39 28.61
CA SER A 126 -5.85 6.41 27.64
C SER A 126 -6.50 5.76 26.41
N ALA A 127 -7.76 5.35 26.54
CA ALA A 127 -8.52 4.77 25.44
C ALA A 127 -8.90 5.86 24.43
N SER A 128 -8.14 5.94 23.33
CA SER A 128 -8.58 6.63 22.12
C SER A 128 -9.67 5.80 21.43
N LYS A 129 -10.65 6.41 20.75
CA LYS A 129 -11.65 5.66 19.95
C LYS A 129 -11.01 4.73 18.90
N THR A 130 -9.74 4.98 18.56
CA THR A 130 -8.94 4.19 17.60
C THR A 130 -8.38 2.92 18.22
N SER A 131 -8.09 2.91 19.53
CA SER A 131 -7.63 1.70 20.23
C SER A 131 -8.76 0.71 20.52
N ALA A 132 -10.03 1.13 20.37
CA ALA A 132 -11.18 0.24 20.50
C ALA A 132 -11.37 -0.71 19.30
N GLN A 133 -10.76 -0.39 18.15
CA GLN A 133 -10.80 -1.23 16.95
C GLN A 133 -9.62 -2.22 16.86
N VAL A 134 -8.60 -2.04 17.70
CA VAL A 134 -7.43 -2.92 17.73
C VAL A 134 -7.70 -4.05 18.71
N ILE A 135 -7.47 -5.30 18.30
CA ILE A 135 -7.55 -6.45 19.19
C ILE A 135 -6.27 -6.47 20.03
N ALA A 136 -6.44 -6.35 21.36
CA ALA A 136 -5.33 -6.31 22.31
C ALA A 136 -4.43 -7.54 22.14
N THR A 137 -3.15 -7.29 21.85
CA THR A 137 -2.23 -8.34 21.37
C THR A 137 -1.46 -9.01 22.51
N ASN A 138 -1.49 -8.43 23.71
CA ASN A 138 -0.83 -8.99 24.87
C ASN A 138 -1.69 -8.72 26.10
N GLY A 139 -1.85 -9.71 26.97
CA GLY A 139 -2.38 -9.51 28.34
C GLY A 139 -1.53 -8.58 29.23
N GLY A 140 -0.69 -7.71 28.65
CA GLY A 140 0.23 -6.78 29.29
C GLY A 140 0.29 -5.41 28.61
N ALA A 141 -0.07 -4.41 29.42
CA ALA A 141 0.19 -2.98 29.38
C ALA A 141 -0.02 -2.13 28.11
N CYS A 142 0.44 -2.40 26.88
CA CYS A 142 0.38 -1.41 25.78
C CYS A 142 0.11 -2.06 24.41
N ASP A 143 -1.09 -1.84 23.85
CA ASP A 143 -1.45 -2.34 22.53
C ASP A 143 -0.89 -1.42 21.44
N LYS A 144 -0.27 -1.97 20.40
CA LYS A 144 0.13 -1.19 19.22
C LYS A 144 -1.11 -0.53 18.60
N ALA A 145 -1.00 0.70 18.11
CA ALA A 145 -2.08 1.44 17.47
C ALA A 145 -1.77 1.71 15.97
N PRO A 146 -1.59 0.67 15.14
CA PRO A 146 -1.18 0.83 13.74
C PRO A 146 -2.22 1.59 12.91
N LEU A 147 -3.50 1.57 13.29
CA LEU A 147 -4.56 2.36 12.63
C LEU A 147 -4.36 3.87 12.75
N LYS A 148 -3.46 4.34 13.63
CA LYS A 148 -3.03 5.75 13.63
C LYS A 148 -2.37 6.17 12.33
N ILE A 149 -1.69 5.26 11.64
CA ILE A 149 -1.07 5.54 10.33
C ILE A 149 -2.13 6.04 9.35
N GLN A 150 -3.29 5.35 9.26
CA GLN A 150 -4.40 5.73 8.38
C GLN A 150 -4.98 7.13 8.66
N GLU A 151 -4.83 7.65 9.88
CA GLU A 151 -5.18 9.03 10.22
C GLU A 151 -4.27 10.04 9.53
N TYR A 152 -2.99 9.74 9.49
CA TYR A 152 -1.96 10.65 8.99
C TYR A 152 -1.80 10.61 7.47
N ILE A 153 -2.07 9.46 6.82
CA ILE A 153 -2.04 9.34 5.35
C ILE A 153 -3.37 9.73 4.67
N GLY A 154 -4.38 10.15 5.43
CA GLY A 154 -5.65 10.66 4.89
C GLY A 154 -6.71 9.60 4.55
N TYR A 155 -6.56 8.36 5.03
CA TYR A 155 -7.49 7.26 4.75
C TYR A 155 -8.63 7.14 5.78
N LYS A 156 -8.52 7.77 6.95
CA LYS A 156 -9.55 7.69 7.99
C LYS A 156 -10.72 8.66 7.83
N SER A 157 -10.49 9.86 7.30
CA SER A 157 -11.47 10.95 7.32
C SER A 157 -11.52 11.69 5.99
N ILE A 158 -12.74 12.04 5.56
CA ILE A 158 -12.98 12.84 4.35
C ILE A 158 -12.50 14.30 4.48
N ASN A 159 -12.35 14.77 5.73
CA ASN A 159 -11.91 16.13 6.05
C ASN A 159 -10.39 16.21 6.22
N ASP A 160 -9.68 15.11 6.01
CA ASP A 160 -8.23 15.09 6.14
C ASP A 160 -7.55 15.84 4.97
N PRO A 161 -6.48 16.62 5.20
CA PRO A 161 -5.73 17.28 4.13
C PRO A 161 -5.24 16.32 3.03
N LEU A 162 -4.92 15.06 3.37
CA LEU A 162 -4.48 14.08 2.39
C LEU A 162 -5.63 13.23 1.81
N PHE A 163 -6.89 13.50 2.18
CA PHE A 163 -8.02 12.78 1.62
C PHE A 163 -8.11 12.99 0.10
N LYS A 164 -7.96 11.89 -0.65
CA LYS A 164 -7.94 11.89 -2.13
C LYS A 164 -6.91 12.88 -2.70
N ALA A 165 -5.75 13.02 -2.06
CA ALA A 165 -4.72 13.97 -2.50
C ALA A 165 -4.25 13.72 -3.94
N GLU A 166 -4.26 12.47 -4.42
CA GLU A 166 -3.97 12.12 -5.82
C GLU A 166 -4.84 12.91 -6.81
N LYS A 167 -6.15 13.05 -6.53
CA LYS A 167 -7.07 13.81 -7.40
C LYS A 167 -6.74 15.29 -7.40
N LEU A 168 -6.34 15.83 -6.25
CA LEU A 168 -5.88 17.21 -6.14
C LEU A 168 -4.58 17.42 -6.93
N MET A 169 -3.65 16.49 -6.85
CA MET A 169 -2.39 16.52 -7.61
C MET A 169 -2.63 16.41 -9.12
N GLN A 170 -3.56 15.56 -9.57
CA GLN A 170 -3.93 15.46 -10.99
C GLN A 170 -4.58 16.76 -11.49
N ARG A 171 -5.41 17.42 -10.69
CA ARG A 171 -5.97 18.74 -11.02
C ARG A 171 -4.89 19.82 -11.12
N ALA A 172 -3.80 19.69 -10.36
CA ALA A 172 -2.68 20.63 -10.36
C ALA A 172 -1.77 20.50 -11.59
N LEU A 173 -2.01 19.53 -12.48
CA LEU A 173 -1.19 19.31 -13.69
C LEU A 173 -0.95 20.57 -14.54
N PRO A 174 -1.92 21.48 -14.75
CA PRO A 174 -1.69 22.69 -15.54
C PRO A 174 -0.70 23.68 -14.91
N LEU A 175 -0.32 23.50 -13.64
CA LEU A 175 0.64 24.33 -12.92
C LEU A 175 2.09 23.80 -13.04
N VAL A 176 2.27 22.58 -13.53
CA VAL A 176 3.58 21.94 -13.69
C VAL A 176 4.23 22.38 -14.99
N ASP A 177 5.56 22.49 -15.02
CA ASP A 177 6.32 22.71 -16.26
C ASP A 177 5.92 21.67 -17.33
N PRO A 178 5.48 22.09 -18.53
CA PRO A 178 5.10 21.20 -19.62
C PRO A 178 6.14 20.12 -19.95
N ASN A 179 7.43 20.37 -19.71
CA ASN A 179 8.50 19.40 -19.97
C ASN A 179 8.64 18.33 -18.89
N ALA A 180 8.04 18.53 -17.72
CA ALA A 180 8.13 17.64 -16.55
C ALA A 180 6.80 16.93 -16.23
N VAL A 181 5.77 17.11 -17.07
CA VAL A 181 4.43 16.55 -16.87
C VAL A 181 4.44 15.04 -16.71
N ASP A 182 5.18 14.32 -17.54
CA ASP A 182 5.23 12.85 -17.50
C ASP A 182 5.86 12.35 -16.20
N GLU A 183 6.98 12.95 -15.78
CA GLU A 183 7.66 12.59 -14.52
C GLU A 183 6.79 12.94 -13.30
N TYR A 184 6.11 14.08 -13.34
CA TYR A 184 5.17 14.48 -12.30
C TYR A 184 4.04 13.45 -12.15
N LEU A 185 3.40 13.03 -13.23
CA LEU A 185 2.33 12.03 -13.20
C LEU A 185 2.80 10.67 -12.69
N GLU A 186 4.03 10.27 -13.02
CA GLU A 186 4.65 9.07 -12.45
C GLU A 186 4.74 9.16 -10.92
N TYR A 187 5.20 10.29 -10.38
CA TYR A 187 5.24 10.47 -8.92
C TYR A 187 3.86 10.52 -8.29
N VAL A 188 2.85 11.12 -8.93
CA VAL A 188 1.48 11.12 -8.42
C VAL A 188 0.93 9.71 -8.30
N ASN A 189 1.14 8.87 -9.33
CA ASN A 189 0.72 7.47 -9.31
C ASN A 189 1.48 6.66 -8.25
N LEU A 190 2.80 6.86 -8.15
CA LEU A 190 3.63 6.18 -7.16
C LEU A 190 3.25 6.58 -5.73
N TRP A 191 2.91 7.84 -5.50
CA TRP A 191 2.41 8.31 -4.20
C TRP A 191 1.12 7.58 -3.82
N ALA A 192 0.17 7.47 -4.75
CA ALA A 192 -1.12 6.81 -4.51
C ALA A 192 -0.94 5.32 -4.18
N GLU A 193 -0.08 4.63 -4.92
CA GLU A 193 0.28 3.23 -4.65
C GLU A 193 0.86 3.07 -3.24
N LYS A 194 1.86 3.88 -2.88
CA LYS A 194 2.55 3.78 -1.59
C LYS A 194 1.65 4.15 -0.41
N ALA A 195 0.82 5.17 -0.57
CA ALA A 195 -0.15 5.54 0.46
C ALA A 195 -1.18 4.42 0.69
N GLN A 196 -1.64 3.76 -0.37
CA GLN A 196 -2.54 2.61 -0.26
C GLN A 196 -1.87 1.41 0.40
N MET A 197 -0.63 1.09 0.03
CA MET A 197 0.14 0.00 0.64
C MET A 197 0.38 0.23 2.13
N SER A 198 0.77 1.45 2.50
CA SER A 198 0.90 1.85 3.91
C SER A 198 -0.41 1.63 4.69
N SER A 199 -1.55 2.04 4.11
CA SER A 199 -2.87 1.84 4.72
C SER A 199 -3.20 0.36 4.92
N LEU A 200 -2.88 -0.50 3.94
CA LEU A 200 -3.16 -1.93 3.98
C LEU A 200 -2.26 -2.66 4.98
N ASN A 201 -0.99 -2.33 5.03
CA ASN A 201 -0.03 -2.88 5.99
C ASN A 201 -0.37 -2.47 7.43
N ALA A 202 -0.76 -1.20 7.64
CA ALA A 202 -1.28 -0.71 8.91
C ALA A 202 -2.59 -1.41 9.33
N TYR A 203 -3.50 -1.66 8.38
CA TYR A 203 -4.72 -2.41 8.67
C TYR A 203 -4.40 -3.85 9.08
N THR A 204 -3.55 -4.54 8.32
CA THR A 204 -3.18 -5.93 8.57
C THR A 204 -2.49 -6.11 9.93
N SER A 205 -1.61 -5.17 10.30
CA SER A 205 -0.96 -5.16 11.62
C SER A 205 -1.93 -4.86 12.77
N SER A 206 -3.12 -4.29 12.51
CA SER A 206 -4.11 -4.01 13.56
C SER A 206 -4.83 -5.24 14.11
N TRP A 207 -4.78 -6.36 13.37
CA TRP A 207 -5.46 -7.59 13.75
C TRP A 207 -4.75 -8.36 14.87
N GLY A 208 -3.49 -8.04 15.17
CA GLY A 208 -2.74 -8.72 16.23
C GLY A 208 -2.75 -10.25 16.04
N GLU A 209 -2.92 -10.99 17.14
CA GLU A 209 -3.00 -12.46 17.13
C GLU A 209 -4.26 -13.01 16.47
N ALA A 210 -5.28 -12.16 16.20
CA ALA A 210 -6.49 -12.59 15.51
C ALA A 210 -6.28 -12.76 13.99
N ASN A 211 -5.09 -12.45 13.47
CA ASN A 211 -4.74 -12.73 12.09
C ASN A 211 -4.55 -14.24 11.88
N PRO A 212 -5.43 -14.93 11.13
CA PRO A 212 -5.42 -16.40 10.99
C PRO A 212 -4.14 -16.96 10.35
N ASN A 213 -3.32 -16.11 9.72
CA ASN A 213 -2.06 -16.50 9.06
C ASN A 213 -0.80 -15.86 9.70
N GLY A 214 -0.91 -15.14 10.81
CA GLY A 214 0.18 -14.30 11.32
C GLY A 214 0.35 -14.35 12.84
N GLY A 215 1.43 -14.96 13.31
CA GLY A 215 1.88 -14.77 14.70
C GLY A 215 2.33 -13.32 14.95
N GLN A 216 2.56 -12.97 16.22
CA GLN A 216 2.95 -11.60 16.62
C GLN A 216 4.14 -11.02 15.82
N THR A 217 5.06 -11.87 15.36
CA THR A 217 6.21 -11.49 14.52
C THR A 217 5.80 -11.02 13.13
N VAL A 218 4.81 -11.68 12.51
CA VAL A 218 4.28 -11.32 11.19
C VAL A 218 3.53 -10.00 11.26
N VAL A 219 2.75 -9.80 12.31
CA VAL A 219 2.03 -8.54 12.58
C VAL A 219 3.02 -7.39 12.79
N ALA A 220 4.11 -7.64 13.52
CA ALA A 220 5.17 -6.65 13.69
C ALA A 220 5.86 -6.30 12.37
N ALA A 221 6.14 -7.29 11.52
CA ALA A 221 6.71 -7.06 10.19
C ALA A 221 5.81 -6.17 9.33
N PHE A 222 4.49 -6.39 9.33
CA PHE A 222 3.56 -5.50 8.61
C PHE A 222 3.57 -4.06 9.13
N LEU A 223 3.84 -3.83 10.42
CA LEU A 223 3.96 -2.47 10.94
C LEU A 223 5.26 -1.81 10.47
N ASP A 224 6.35 -2.56 10.40
CA ASP A 224 7.63 -2.08 9.86
C ASP A 224 7.52 -1.81 8.35
N ASP A 225 6.84 -2.67 7.60
CA ASP A 225 6.54 -2.44 6.17
C ASP A 225 5.66 -1.19 5.99
N ALA A 226 4.65 -1.01 6.86
CA ALA A 226 3.83 0.20 6.83
C ALA A 226 4.68 1.47 7.06
N LYS A 227 5.67 1.42 7.96
CA LYS A 227 6.62 2.52 8.19
C LYS A 227 7.42 2.84 6.93
N TYR A 228 7.98 1.81 6.31
CA TYR A 228 8.75 1.95 5.08
C TYR A 228 7.91 2.61 3.97
N ASP A 229 6.66 2.18 3.79
CA ASP A 229 5.76 2.79 2.83
C ASP A 229 5.43 4.26 3.16
N VAL A 230 5.29 4.63 4.45
CA VAL A 230 5.11 6.05 4.86
C VAL A 230 6.35 6.88 4.52
N GLU A 231 7.55 6.36 4.77
CA GLU A 231 8.82 7.05 4.44
C GLU A 231 8.92 7.32 2.94
N GLU A 232 8.59 6.32 2.12
CA GLU A 232 8.55 6.47 0.66
C GLU A 232 7.45 7.45 0.22
N SER A 233 6.23 7.33 0.74
CA SER A 233 5.14 8.28 0.46
C SER A 233 5.52 9.72 0.80
N ALA A 234 6.19 9.96 1.94
CA ALA A 234 6.65 11.28 2.34
C ALA A 234 7.73 11.81 1.40
N SER A 235 8.69 10.97 1.01
CA SER A 235 9.75 11.31 0.05
C SER A 235 9.18 11.67 -1.33
N ILE A 236 8.20 10.91 -1.82
CA ILE A 236 7.51 11.18 -3.09
C ILE A 236 6.70 12.47 -2.99
N LEU A 237 5.95 12.67 -1.91
CA LEU A 237 5.17 13.90 -1.70
C LEU A 237 6.09 15.14 -1.70
N ALA A 238 7.27 15.05 -1.08
CA ALA A 238 8.25 16.15 -1.12
C ALA A 238 8.72 16.47 -2.55
N LYS A 239 8.81 15.49 -3.45
CA LYS A 239 9.12 15.72 -4.87
C LYS A 239 7.95 16.39 -5.60
N ILE A 240 6.72 15.91 -5.37
CA ILE A 240 5.50 16.50 -5.94
C ILE A 240 5.39 17.98 -5.52
N LEU A 241 5.64 18.29 -4.25
CA LEU A 241 5.65 19.67 -3.77
C LEU A 241 6.67 20.55 -4.50
N LYS A 242 7.84 20.00 -4.86
CA LYS A 242 8.85 20.73 -5.65
C LYS A 242 8.39 21.00 -7.08
N TYR A 243 7.70 20.07 -7.73
CA TYR A 243 7.14 20.29 -9.07
C TYR A 243 6.08 21.39 -9.09
N LEU A 244 5.43 21.64 -7.95
CA LEU A 244 4.40 22.66 -7.77
C LEU A 244 4.93 23.95 -7.12
N ASP A 245 6.24 24.05 -6.92
CA ASP A 245 6.89 25.17 -6.21
C ASP A 245 6.29 25.46 -4.82
N LEU A 246 5.84 24.42 -4.12
CA LEU A 246 5.24 24.51 -2.79
C LEU A 246 6.29 24.30 -1.68
N PRO A 247 6.10 24.91 -0.49
CA PRO A 247 7.02 24.74 0.63
C PRO A 247 7.05 23.30 1.12
N THR A 248 8.27 22.82 1.39
CA THR A 248 8.58 21.49 1.99
C THR A 248 9.09 21.61 3.42
N THR A 249 8.87 22.76 4.06
CA THR A 249 9.50 23.10 5.33
C THR A 249 9.00 22.25 6.49
N THR A 250 9.91 21.43 7.03
CA THR A 250 10.06 21.20 8.47
C THR A 250 11.14 22.16 9.01
N THR A 251 11.06 23.45 8.69
CA THR A 251 11.97 24.44 9.30
C THR A 251 11.38 24.79 10.65
N SER A 252 11.90 24.17 11.71
CA SER A 252 11.75 24.68 13.06
C SER A 252 12.12 26.15 13.07
N ALA A 253 11.12 27.00 13.27
CA ALA A 253 11.32 28.41 13.57
C ALA A 253 12.04 28.50 14.93
N SER A 254 13.37 28.35 14.91
CA SER A 254 14.25 28.92 15.92
C SER A 254 14.43 30.40 15.58
N SER A 255 13.37 31.18 15.79
CA SER A 255 13.51 32.62 15.94
C SER A 255 14.05 32.88 17.34
N SER A 256 15.34 33.17 17.41
CA SER A 256 15.99 33.84 18.52
C SER A 256 15.13 35.00 19.04
N THR A 257 14.84 34.99 20.33
CA THR A 257 14.60 36.19 21.13
C THR A 257 15.30 35.99 22.46
#